data_AF-A0A9N9WZ63-F1
#
_entry.id   AF-A0A9N9WZ63-F1
#
_cell.length_a   1.000
_cell.length_b   1.000
_cell.length_c   1.000
_cell.angle_alpha   90.00
_cell.angle_beta   90.00
_cell.angle_gamma   90.00
#
_symmetry.space_group_name_H-M   'P 1'
#
loop_
_entity.id
_entity.type
_entity.pdbx_description
1 polymer ?
#
loop_
_entity_poly.entity_id
_entity_poly.type
_entity_poly.pdbx_seq_one_letter_code
_entity_poly.pdbx_strand_id
1 'polypeptide(L)'
;MFKFLIILISFGIVASQRSQFVDYILDLQYAVGYIHDEIQDTTWQTRYDMSDELTEIVKDAMTEITNGLTTYLGMRDRYTGYIEANRTPENTQCIDTAIANWPRIQNAAGAAIAVCGSNPMNPLHLNVFGYHNFVNSHRQLKFDAQNIVLNAFTKVNPMTNVMDLSPTVEQDINTIYDRYQAEVVPELTTRLEGFAQLRSEIPPEVHDCIATALNNFSSQAGLIVQASASC
;
A
#
# COMPACT_ATOMS: atom_id res chain seq x y z
N MET A 1 -0.83 -31.55 -42.61
CA MET A 1 -0.40 -32.58 -43.59
C MET A 1 1.00 -33.04 -43.20
N PHE A 2 1.13 -34.19 -42.51
CA PHE A 2 2.14 -35.23 -42.75
C PHE A 2 1.75 -36.45 -41.90
N LYS A 3 1.37 -37.52 -42.58
CA LYS A 3 1.14 -38.88 -42.03
C LYS A 3 2.49 -39.56 -41.86
N PHE A 4 2.64 -40.43 -40.86
CA PHE A 4 3.24 -41.75 -41.06
C PHE A 4 2.70 -42.77 -40.03
N LEU A 5 2.53 -43.99 -40.52
CA LEU A 5 1.78 -45.12 -39.99
C LEU A 5 2.76 -46.17 -39.39
N ILE A 6 2.46 -46.61 -38.16
CA ILE A 6 2.67 -47.93 -37.51
C ILE A 6 3.93 -48.75 -37.84
N ILE A 7 4.70 -49.08 -36.78
CA ILE A 7 5.27 -50.41 -36.58
C ILE A 7 4.62 -50.98 -35.31
N LEU A 8 4.30 -52.27 -35.32
CA LEU A 8 3.61 -53.10 -34.32
C LEU A 8 4.60 -54.28 -34.17
N ILE A 9 5.27 -54.56 -33.04
CA ILE A 9 4.82 -55.32 -31.86
C ILE A 9 5.99 -55.20 -30.85
N SER A 10 6.14 -54.01 -30.30
CA SER A 10 6.87 -53.67 -29.06
C SER A 10 6.21 -52.44 -28.41
N PHE A 11 5.06 -52.05 -28.98
CA PHE A 11 4.42 -50.75 -28.88
C PHE A 11 3.35 -50.72 -27.79
N GLY A 12 2.91 -51.86 -27.25
CA GLY A 12 1.93 -51.87 -26.16
C GLY A 12 2.45 -51.15 -24.92
N ILE A 13 3.69 -51.43 -24.52
CA ILE A 13 4.32 -50.84 -23.33
C ILE A 13 4.76 -49.39 -23.61
N VAL A 14 5.38 -49.10 -24.76
CA VAL A 14 5.84 -47.75 -25.11
C VAL A 14 4.70 -46.79 -25.44
N ALA A 15 3.61 -47.24 -26.07
CA ALA A 15 2.42 -46.40 -26.32
C ALA A 15 1.58 -46.22 -25.05
N SER A 16 1.45 -47.26 -24.21
CA SER A 16 0.85 -47.17 -22.87
C SER A 16 1.59 -46.16 -21.98
N GLN A 17 2.91 -46.27 -21.89
CA GLN A 17 3.74 -45.35 -21.11
C GLN A 17 3.72 -43.93 -21.69
N ARG A 18 3.66 -43.76 -23.01
CA ARG A 18 3.48 -42.44 -23.64
C ARG A 18 2.11 -41.83 -23.34
N SER A 19 1.02 -42.59 -23.36
CA SER A 19 -0.31 -42.10 -23.02
C SER A 19 -0.38 -41.67 -21.56
N GLN A 20 0.05 -42.54 -20.64
CA GLN A 20 0.10 -42.25 -19.21
C GLN A 20 0.97 -41.03 -18.88
N PHE A 21 2.05 -40.82 -19.64
CA PHE A 21 2.91 -39.66 -19.49
C PHE A 21 2.26 -38.36 -19.99
N VAL A 22 1.55 -38.40 -21.12
CA VAL A 22 0.80 -37.22 -21.61
C VAL A 22 -0.27 -36.81 -20.62
N ASP A 23 -1.04 -37.78 -20.11
CA ASP A 23 -2.08 -37.54 -19.10
C ASP A 23 -1.44 -36.97 -17.81
N TYR A 24 -0.34 -37.55 -17.33
CA TYR A 24 0.40 -37.06 -16.18
C TYR A 24 0.95 -35.62 -16.34
N ILE A 25 1.45 -35.26 -17.53
CA ILE A 25 1.91 -33.89 -17.79
C ILE A 25 0.75 -32.89 -17.84
N LEU A 26 -0.42 -33.30 -18.36
CA LEU A 26 -1.61 -32.46 -18.34
C LEU A 26 -2.12 -32.23 -16.92
N ASP A 27 -2.15 -33.29 -16.10
CA ASP A 27 -2.50 -33.19 -14.68
C ASP A 27 -1.51 -32.30 -13.91
N LEU A 28 -0.22 -32.42 -14.22
CA LEU A 28 0.82 -31.58 -13.65
C LEU A 28 0.66 -30.11 -14.05
N GLN A 29 0.39 -29.83 -15.32
CA GLN A 29 0.13 -28.47 -15.82
C GLN A 29 -1.09 -27.86 -15.14
N TYR A 30 -2.14 -28.66 -14.89
CA TYR A 30 -3.32 -28.21 -14.18
C TYR A 30 -3.00 -27.86 -12.71
N ALA A 31 -2.29 -28.73 -11.98
CA ALA A 31 -1.92 -28.49 -10.59
C ALA A 31 -0.97 -27.29 -10.43
N VAL A 32 0.04 -27.18 -11.29
CA VAL A 32 0.98 -26.05 -11.27
C VAL A 32 0.29 -24.75 -11.70
N GLY A 33 -0.59 -24.82 -12.70
CA GLY A 33 -1.40 -23.68 -13.15
C GLY A 33 -2.25 -23.12 -12.01
N TYR A 34 -2.92 -24.00 -11.25
CA TYR A 34 -3.68 -23.61 -10.08
C TYR A 34 -2.85 -22.84 -9.04
N ILE A 35 -1.67 -23.36 -8.65
CA ILE A 35 -0.80 -22.69 -7.65
C ILE A 35 -0.28 -21.34 -8.19
N HIS A 36 0.13 -21.31 -9.44
CA HIS A 36 0.59 -20.09 -10.10
C HIS A 36 -0.50 -19.00 -10.07
N ASP A 37 -1.73 -19.37 -10.43
CA ASP A 37 -2.86 -18.46 -10.48
C ASP A 37 -3.26 -18.01 -9.08
N GLU A 38 -3.26 -18.91 -8.09
CA GLU A 38 -3.53 -18.56 -6.68
C GLU A 38 -2.52 -17.53 -6.12
N ILE A 39 -1.21 -17.75 -6.35
CA ILE A 39 -0.14 -16.80 -5.97
C ILE A 39 -0.38 -15.45 -6.64
N GLN A 40 -0.67 -15.47 -7.93
CA GLN A 40 -0.90 -14.27 -8.71
C GLN A 40 -2.12 -13.52 -8.17
N ASP A 41 -3.28 -14.16 -8.16
CA ASP A 41 -4.56 -13.56 -7.80
C ASP A 41 -4.54 -12.99 -6.38
N THR A 42 -3.94 -13.70 -5.43
CA THR A 42 -3.78 -13.19 -4.06
C THR A 42 -2.93 -11.92 -4.02
N THR A 43 -1.79 -11.90 -4.71
CA THR A 43 -0.93 -10.71 -4.78
C THR A 43 -1.64 -9.54 -5.47
N TRP A 44 -2.43 -9.81 -6.51
CA TRP A 44 -3.23 -8.79 -7.19
C TRP A 44 -4.33 -8.25 -6.30
N GLN A 45 -5.09 -9.12 -5.63
CA GLN A 45 -6.15 -8.72 -4.71
C GLN A 45 -5.59 -7.86 -3.58
N THR A 46 -4.51 -8.30 -2.93
CA THR A 46 -3.83 -7.53 -1.90
C THR A 46 -3.39 -6.15 -2.40
N ARG A 47 -2.89 -6.06 -3.64
CA ARG A 47 -2.53 -4.76 -4.23
C ARG A 47 -3.74 -3.85 -4.41
N TYR A 48 -4.88 -4.40 -4.84
CA TYR A 48 -6.13 -3.65 -4.99
C TYR A 48 -6.62 -3.16 -3.63
N ASP A 49 -6.73 -4.05 -2.65
CA ASP A 49 -7.20 -3.71 -1.29
C ASP A 49 -6.30 -2.65 -0.64
N MET A 50 -4.98 -2.79 -0.77
CA MET A 50 -4.03 -1.76 -0.33
C MET A 50 -4.28 -0.42 -1.04
N SER A 51 -4.52 -0.42 -2.34
CA SER A 51 -4.78 0.81 -3.11
C SER A 51 -6.05 1.51 -2.64
N ASP A 52 -7.09 0.76 -2.31
CA ASP A 52 -8.36 1.30 -1.81
C ASP A 52 -8.17 1.90 -0.41
N GLU A 53 -7.48 1.20 0.50
CA GLU A 53 -7.16 1.74 1.83
C GLU A 53 -6.30 3.00 1.74
N LEU A 54 -5.23 3.01 0.92
CA LEU A 54 -4.40 4.20 0.72
C LEU A 54 -5.21 5.39 0.20
N THR A 55 -6.16 5.14 -0.71
CA THR A 55 -7.02 6.19 -1.27
C THR A 55 -7.89 6.80 -0.17
N GLU A 56 -8.53 5.98 0.66
CA GLU A 56 -9.37 6.48 1.75
C GLU A 56 -8.54 7.18 2.84
N ILE A 57 -7.35 6.68 3.20
CA ILE A 57 -6.44 7.35 4.14
C ILE A 57 -6.09 8.76 3.66
N VAL A 58 -5.69 8.90 2.39
CA VAL A 58 -5.30 10.18 1.81
C VAL A 58 -6.50 11.13 1.75
N LYS A 59 -7.68 10.63 1.41
CA LYS A 59 -8.92 11.42 1.36
C LYS A 59 -9.34 11.91 2.75
N ASP A 60 -9.28 11.05 3.77
CA ASP A 60 -9.61 11.41 5.15
C ASP A 60 -8.60 12.45 5.69
N ALA A 61 -7.29 12.22 5.49
CA ALA A 61 -6.25 13.19 5.87
C ALA A 61 -6.40 14.55 5.15
N MET A 62 -6.69 14.55 3.84
CA MET A 62 -6.93 15.79 3.09
C MET A 62 -8.19 16.52 3.57
N THR A 63 -9.22 15.79 3.99
CA THR A 63 -10.44 16.37 4.57
C THR A 63 -10.11 17.12 5.85
N GLU A 64 -9.33 16.52 6.75
CA GLU A 64 -8.89 17.18 7.99
C GLU A 64 -8.05 18.43 7.71
N ILE A 65 -7.08 18.35 6.78
CA ILE A 65 -6.27 19.51 6.37
C ILE A 65 -7.14 20.64 5.80
N THR A 66 -8.11 20.30 4.94
CA THR A 66 -9.00 21.27 4.30
C THR A 66 -9.90 21.96 5.32
N ASN A 67 -10.45 21.20 6.27
CA ASN A 67 -11.26 21.73 7.37
C ASN A 67 -10.43 22.63 8.29
N GLY A 68 -9.19 22.21 8.60
CA GLY A 68 -8.22 22.99 9.36
C GLY A 68 -7.89 24.33 8.70
N LEU A 69 -7.57 24.32 7.41
CA LEU A 69 -7.29 25.53 6.62
C LEU A 69 -8.49 26.47 6.55
N THR A 70 -9.68 25.92 6.34
CA THR A 70 -10.93 26.69 6.31
C THR A 70 -11.19 27.38 7.65
N THR A 71 -10.99 26.65 8.75
CA THR A 71 -11.11 27.19 10.11
C THR A 71 -10.08 28.27 10.37
N TYR A 72 -8.81 28.03 10.00
CA TYR A 72 -7.74 29.02 10.09
C TYR A 72 -8.07 30.32 9.35
N LEU A 73 -8.54 30.23 8.10
CA LEU A 73 -8.91 31.40 7.31
C LEU A 73 -10.05 32.19 7.98
N GLY A 74 -11.08 31.49 8.47
CA GLY A 74 -12.17 32.13 9.21
C GLY A 74 -11.71 32.83 10.48
N MET A 75 -10.77 32.24 11.23
CA MET A 75 -10.17 32.86 12.40
C MET A 75 -9.32 34.07 12.03
N ARG A 76 -8.45 33.95 11.02
CA ARG A 76 -7.59 35.02 10.51
C ARG A 76 -8.42 36.24 10.13
N ASP A 77 -9.48 36.04 9.36
CA ASP A 77 -10.33 37.12 8.86
C ASP A 77 -11.06 37.80 10.03
N ARG A 78 -11.54 37.01 10.99
CA ARG A 78 -12.17 37.55 12.21
C ARG A 78 -11.22 38.40 13.04
N TYR A 79 -10.01 37.91 13.32
CA TYR A 79 -9.02 38.67 14.10
C TYR A 79 -8.55 39.92 13.36
N THR A 80 -8.38 39.83 12.04
CA THR A 80 -8.04 41.01 11.21
C THR A 80 -9.17 42.05 11.26
N GLY A 81 -10.43 41.62 11.21
CA GLY A 81 -11.58 42.51 11.39
C GLY A 81 -11.56 43.23 12.75
N TYR A 82 -11.20 42.54 13.84
CA TYR A 82 -11.07 43.18 15.16
C TYR A 82 -9.93 44.19 15.23
N ILE A 83 -8.78 43.87 14.62
CA ILE A 83 -7.64 44.80 14.54
C ILE A 83 -8.04 46.08 13.79
N GLU A 84 -8.67 45.94 12.62
CA GLU A 84 -9.05 47.09 11.80
C GLU A 84 -10.17 47.92 12.43
N ALA A 85 -11.10 47.28 13.18
CA ALA A 85 -12.14 47.99 13.92
C ALA A 85 -11.58 48.91 15.02
N ASN A 86 -10.39 48.61 15.56
CA ASN A 86 -9.73 49.45 16.57
C ASN A 86 -8.93 50.61 15.94
N ARG A 87 -8.75 50.63 14.62
CA ARG A 87 -7.89 51.60 13.93
C ARG A 87 -8.58 52.94 13.70
N THR A 88 -7.96 53.99 14.22
CA THR A 88 -8.31 55.40 13.96
C THR A 88 -7.08 56.17 13.42
N PRO A 89 -7.26 57.34 12.82
CA PRO A 89 -6.14 58.19 12.40
C PRO A 89 -5.17 58.54 13.54
N GLU A 90 -5.67 58.66 14.76
CA GLU A 90 -4.89 59.08 15.94
C GLU A 90 -4.02 57.96 16.53
N ASN A 91 -4.44 56.70 16.43
CA ASN A 91 -3.75 55.56 17.05
C ASN A 91 -3.04 54.62 16.04
N THR A 92 -2.98 55.02 14.77
CA THR A 92 -2.40 54.22 13.67
C THR A 92 -0.98 53.72 13.97
N GLN A 93 -0.09 54.58 14.48
CA GLN A 93 1.29 54.19 14.77
C GLN A 93 1.39 53.17 15.91
N CYS A 94 0.51 53.26 16.91
CA CYS A 94 0.44 52.27 17.99
C CYS A 94 -0.03 50.92 17.46
N ILE A 95 -1.10 50.91 16.65
CA ILE A 95 -1.64 49.67 16.07
C ILE A 95 -0.63 49.01 15.14
N ASP A 96 0.05 49.75 14.27
CA ASP A 96 1.08 49.21 13.38
C ASP A 96 2.21 48.52 14.17
N THR A 97 2.56 49.07 15.34
CA THR A 97 3.52 48.47 16.25
C THR A 97 2.96 47.20 16.90
N ALA A 98 1.70 47.24 17.37
CA ALA A 98 1.03 46.09 18.00
C ALA A 98 0.88 44.90 17.03
N ILE A 99 0.67 45.17 15.74
CA ILE A 99 0.48 44.14 14.71
C ILE A 99 1.75 43.80 13.93
N ALA A 100 2.91 44.36 14.28
CA ALA A 100 4.15 44.15 13.53
C ALA A 100 4.50 42.65 13.36
N ASN A 101 4.11 41.81 14.33
CA ASN A 101 4.32 40.36 14.29
C ASN A 101 3.21 39.56 13.60
N TRP A 102 2.11 40.19 13.20
CA TRP A 102 0.93 39.52 12.65
C TRP A 102 1.23 38.68 11.39
N PRO A 103 1.97 39.18 10.38
CA PRO A 103 2.30 38.37 9.21
C PRO A 103 3.13 37.14 9.55
N ARG A 104 4.04 37.24 10.54
CA ARG A 104 4.87 36.13 10.99
C ARG A 104 4.01 35.03 11.64
N ILE A 105 3.04 35.41 12.47
CA ILE A 105 2.13 34.48 13.14
C ILE A 105 1.24 33.76 12.12
N GLN A 106 0.72 34.49 11.12
CA GLN A 106 -0.04 33.89 10.02
C GLN A 106 0.78 32.86 9.23
N ASN A 107 2.00 33.22 8.85
CA ASN A 107 2.90 32.31 8.12
C ASN A 107 3.26 31.08 8.95
N ALA A 108 3.51 31.24 10.25
CA ALA A 108 3.81 30.12 11.14
C ALA A 108 2.62 29.16 11.29
N ALA A 109 1.39 29.67 11.38
CA ALA A 109 0.19 28.85 11.43
C ALA A 109 -0.02 28.05 10.13
N GLY A 110 0.15 28.71 8.96
CA GLY A 110 0.07 28.02 7.66
C GLY A 110 1.13 26.94 7.51
N ALA A 111 2.37 27.20 7.92
CA ALA A 111 3.45 26.22 7.90
C ALA A 111 3.17 25.04 8.84
N ALA A 112 2.65 25.29 10.05
CA ALA A 112 2.29 24.24 10.99
C ALA A 112 1.20 23.31 10.44
N ILE A 113 0.15 23.85 9.83
CA ILE A 113 -0.91 23.05 9.20
C ILE A 113 -0.35 22.22 8.03
N ALA A 114 0.54 22.79 7.23
CA ALA A 114 1.19 22.04 6.14
C ALA A 114 2.02 20.85 6.66
N VAL A 115 2.76 21.04 7.76
CA VAL A 115 3.54 19.97 8.41
C VAL A 115 2.64 18.85 8.96
N CYS A 116 1.46 19.19 9.49
CA CYS A 116 0.47 18.20 9.95
C CYS A 116 0.03 17.26 8.83
N GLY A 117 0.03 17.71 7.57
CA GLY A 117 -0.29 16.86 6.42
C GLY A 117 0.88 16.00 5.93
N SER A 118 2.13 16.39 6.22
CA SER A 118 3.31 15.65 5.73
C SER A 118 3.83 14.60 6.71
N ASN A 119 3.80 14.87 8.01
CA ASN A 119 4.41 13.97 9.00
C ASN A 119 3.75 12.58 9.05
N PRO A 120 2.41 12.47 9.03
CA PRO A 120 1.73 11.17 9.08
C PRO A 120 1.88 10.36 7.79
N MET A 121 2.47 10.92 6.73
CA MET A 121 2.68 10.21 5.45
C MET A 121 3.90 9.30 5.48
N ASN A 122 4.84 9.48 6.41
CA ASN A 122 6.05 8.65 6.47
C ASN A 122 5.74 7.16 6.80
N PRO A 123 4.87 6.84 7.78
CA PRO A 123 4.41 5.47 8.02
C PRO A 123 3.75 4.81 6.80
N LEU A 124 2.98 5.57 5.99
CA LEU A 124 2.39 5.06 4.74
C LEU A 124 3.48 4.66 3.75
N HIS A 125 4.46 5.53 3.51
CA HIS A 125 5.57 5.25 2.61
C HIS A 125 6.34 3.99 3.03
N LEU A 126 6.61 3.84 4.32
CA LEU A 126 7.30 2.65 4.86
C LEU A 126 6.50 1.36 4.64
N ASN A 127 5.18 1.40 4.86
CA ASN A 127 4.32 0.22 4.67
C ASN A 127 4.19 -0.16 3.19
N VAL A 128 4.01 0.81 2.28
CA VAL A 128 3.99 0.58 0.82
C VAL A 128 5.33 0.02 0.34
N PHE A 129 6.44 0.58 0.82
CA PHE A 129 7.77 0.09 0.47
C PHE A 129 8.00 -1.33 0.99
N GLY A 130 7.59 -1.62 2.23
CA GLY A 130 7.64 -2.95 2.81
C GLY A 130 6.85 -3.98 2.00
N TYR A 131 5.62 -3.63 1.59
CA TYR A 131 4.81 -4.46 0.72
C TYR A 131 5.50 -4.73 -0.63
N HIS A 132 6.01 -3.69 -1.27
CA HIS A 132 6.69 -3.83 -2.56
C HIS A 132 7.92 -4.74 -2.47
N ASN A 133 8.74 -4.56 -1.44
CA ASN A 133 9.91 -5.41 -1.21
C ASN A 133 9.54 -6.85 -0.95
N PHE A 134 8.48 -7.07 -0.16
CA PHE A 134 7.98 -8.40 0.14
C PHE A 134 7.51 -9.14 -1.12
N VAL A 135 6.68 -8.50 -1.93
CA VAL A 135 6.21 -9.07 -3.21
C VAL A 135 7.39 -9.33 -4.15
N ASN A 136 8.36 -8.42 -4.22
CA ASN A 136 9.53 -8.58 -5.06
C ASN A 136 10.43 -9.74 -4.62
N SER A 137 10.65 -9.92 -3.31
CA SER A 137 11.48 -11.02 -2.80
C SER A 137 10.82 -12.39 -2.98
N HIS A 138 9.48 -12.44 -3.04
CA HIS A 138 8.72 -13.68 -3.23
C HIS A 138 8.31 -13.93 -4.68
N ARG A 139 8.69 -13.06 -5.62
CA ARG A 139 8.45 -13.25 -7.06
C ARG A 139 9.04 -14.57 -7.57
N GLN A 140 10.10 -15.07 -6.93
CA GLN A 140 10.74 -16.34 -7.27
C GLN A 140 9.78 -17.53 -7.11
N LEU A 141 8.87 -17.53 -6.12
CA LEU A 141 7.92 -18.64 -5.91
C LEU A 141 7.01 -18.87 -7.13
N LYS A 142 6.59 -17.78 -7.79
CA LYS A 142 5.81 -17.84 -9.03
C LYS A 142 6.60 -18.53 -10.16
N PHE A 143 7.89 -18.20 -10.27
CA PHE A 143 8.76 -18.83 -11.25
C PHE A 143 9.10 -20.27 -10.89
N ASP A 144 9.31 -20.57 -9.61
CA ASP A 144 9.58 -21.92 -9.11
C ASP A 144 8.39 -22.84 -9.42
N ALA A 145 7.15 -22.39 -9.20
CA ALA A 145 5.95 -23.11 -9.59
C ALA A 145 5.96 -23.45 -11.09
N GLN A 146 6.13 -22.45 -11.97
CA GLN A 146 6.21 -22.65 -13.42
C GLN A 146 7.35 -23.60 -13.84
N ASN A 147 8.48 -23.55 -13.14
CA ASN A 147 9.64 -24.38 -13.41
C ASN A 147 9.45 -25.85 -13.02
N ILE A 148 8.47 -26.21 -12.19
CA ILE A 148 8.15 -27.62 -11.88
C ILE A 148 7.83 -28.38 -13.17
N VAL A 149 6.97 -27.83 -14.03
CA VAL A 149 6.59 -28.45 -15.30
C VAL A 149 7.83 -28.63 -16.19
N LEU A 150 8.66 -27.59 -16.31
CA LEU A 150 9.87 -27.63 -17.14
C LEU A 150 10.90 -28.65 -16.61
N ASN A 151 11.10 -28.72 -15.30
CA ASN A 151 11.98 -29.68 -14.65
C ASN A 151 11.45 -31.11 -14.75
N ALA A 152 10.13 -31.32 -14.71
CA ALA A 152 9.53 -32.61 -14.98
C ALA A 152 9.78 -33.05 -16.43
N PHE A 153 9.68 -32.13 -17.39
CA PHE A 153 10.01 -32.41 -18.80
C PHE A 153 11.47 -32.80 -19.02
N THR A 154 12.44 -32.16 -18.33
CA THR A 154 13.87 -32.47 -18.51
C THR A 154 14.30 -33.78 -17.86
N LYS A 155 13.58 -34.25 -16.84
CA LYS A 155 13.82 -35.54 -16.16
C LYS A 155 13.31 -36.75 -16.95
N VAL A 156 12.68 -36.53 -18.11
CA VAL A 156 12.03 -37.58 -18.89
C VAL A 156 12.94 -38.09 -20.01
N ASN A 157 13.15 -39.41 -20.01
CA ASN A 157 13.77 -40.19 -21.08
C ASN A 157 12.80 -41.34 -21.42
N PRO A 158 12.80 -41.93 -22.65
CA PRO A 158 12.04 -43.13 -22.99
C PRO A 158 12.16 -44.35 -22.04
N MET A 159 13.04 -44.33 -21.04
CA MET A 159 13.11 -45.35 -19.97
C MET A 159 12.54 -44.90 -18.61
N THR A 160 12.12 -43.64 -18.45
CA THR A 160 11.59 -43.11 -17.19
C THR A 160 10.16 -43.62 -16.97
N ASN A 161 9.93 -44.35 -15.88
CA ASN A 161 8.60 -44.76 -15.46
C ASN A 161 7.90 -43.59 -14.75
N VAL A 162 6.69 -43.25 -15.19
CA VAL A 162 5.87 -42.17 -14.59
C VAL A 162 5.63 -42.42 -13.11
N MET A 163 5.45 -43.68 -12.69
CA MET A 163 5.26 -44.04 -11.28
C MET A 163 6.46 -43.71 -10.39
N ASP A 164 7.67 -43.64 -10.96
CA ASP A 164 8.89 -43.29 -10.22
C ASP A 164 9.12 -41.76 -10.19
N LEU A 165 8.53 -41.02 -11.14
CA LEU A 165 8.64 -39.56 -11.27
C LEU A 165 7.54 -38.82 -10.47
N SER A 166 6.31 -39.36 -10.44
CA SER A 166 5.12 -38.74 -9.80
C SER A 166 5.38 -38.29 -8.35
N PRO A 167 5.92 -39.14 -7.46
CA PRO A 167 6.07 -38.77 -6.05
C PRO A 167 7.02 -37.60 -5.83
N THR A 168 8.07 -37.49 -6.65
CA THR A 168 9.06 -36.39 -6.54
C THR A 168 8.46 -35.07 -6.99
N VAL A 169 7.71 -35.08 -8.09
CA VAL A 169 7.09 -33.86 -8.63
C VAL A 169 5.90 -33.42 -7.77
N GLU A 170 5.11 -34.35 -7.24
CA GLU A 170 4.08 -34.04 -6.23
C GLU A 170 4.69 -33.43 -4.97
N GLN A 171 5.84 -33.94 -4.53
CA GLN A 171 6.58 -33.36 -3.40
C GLN A 171 7.09 -31.93 -3.72
N ASP A 172 7.59 -31.68 -4.94
CA ASP A 172 8.02 -30.35 -5.39
C ASP A 172 6.83 -29.37 -5.38
N ILE A 173 5.65 -29.82 -5.86
CA ILE A 173 4.39 -29.06 -5.83
C ILE A 173 4.00 -28.71 -4.40
N ASN A 174 3.89 -29.70 -3.52
CA ASN A 174 3.49 -29.50 -2.13
C ASN A 174 4.48 -28.59 -1.40
N THR A 175 5.78 -28.72 -1.65
CA THR A 175 6.80 -27.86 -1.02
C THR A 175 6.60 -26.39 -1.39
N ILE A 176 6.30 -26.09 -2.65
CA ILE A 176 6.06 -24.71 -3.09
C ILE A 176 4.74 -24.19 -2.53
N TYR A 177 3.69 -25.01 -2.54
CA TYR A 177 2.39 -24.64 -1.99
C TYR A 177 2.44 -24.40 -0.48
N ASP A 178 3.07 -25.29 0.28
CA ASP A 178 3.24 -25.16 1.73
C ASP A 178 4.03 -23.90 2.08
N ARG A 179 5.11 -23.60 1.34
CA ARG A 179 5.86 -22.34 1.53
C ARG A 179 5.00 -21.12 1.22
N TYR A 180 4.21 -21.16 0.15
CA TYR A 180 3.29 -20.08 -0.19
C TYR A 180 2.26 -19.84 0.93
N GLN A 181 1.61 -20.90 1.41
CA GLN A 181 0.61 -20.82 2.48
C GLN A 181 1.21 -20.42 3.84
N ALA A 182 2.43 -20.84 4.14
CA ALA A 182 3.07 -20.58 5.43
C ALA A 182 3.78 -19.22 5.50
N GLU A 183 4.35 -18.75 4.39
CA GLU A 183 5.19 -17.54 4.36
C GLU A 183 4.52 -16.37 3.65
N VAL A 184 3.86 -16.61 2.51
CA VAL A 184 3.36 -15.54 1.65
C VAL A 184 1.99 -15.05 2.08
N VAL A 185 1.02 -15.96 2.19
CA VAL A 185 -0.36 -15.60 2.55
C VAL A 185 -0.42 -14.85 3.89
N PRO A 186 0.19 -15.32 4.99
CA PRO A 186 0.06 -14.66 6.29
C PRO A 186 0.71 -13.28 6.34
N GLU A 187 1.84 -13.11 5.64
CA GLU A 187 2.55 -11.84 5.59
C GLU A 187 1.80 -10.81 4.72
N LEU A 188 1.17 -11.24 3.61
CA LEU A 188 0.28 -10.36 2.84
C LEU A 188 -0.92 -9.91 3.68
N THR A 189 -1.54 -10.82 4.43
CA THR A 189 -2.63 -10.48 5.38
C THR A 189 -2.17 -9.50 6.44
N THR A 190 -1.03 -9.76 7.09
CA THR A 190 -0.46 -8.87 8.12
C THR A 190 -0.19 -7.48 7.57
N ARG A 191 0.29 -7.38 6.31
CA ARG A 191 0.53 -6.09 5.67
C ARG A 191 -0.76 -5.33 5.34
N LEU A 192 -1.79 -6.03 4.89
CA LEU A 192 -3.12 -5.42 4.68
C LEU A 192 -3.70 -4.88 5.99
N GLU A 193 -3.61 -5.66 7.06
CA GLU A 193 -4.02 -5.21 8.40
C GLU A 193 -3.24 -3.96 8.84
N GLY A 194 -1.94 -3.88 8.51
CA GLY A 194 -1.14 -2.68 8.73
C GLY A 194 -1.69 -1.43 8.03
N PHE A 195 -2.19 -1.55 6.79
CA PHE A 195 -2.84 -0.42 6.11
C PHE A 195 -4.17 -0.03 6.76
N ALA A 196 -4.99 -1.01 7.16
CA ALA A 196 -6.24 -0.74 7.87
C ALA A 196 -5.97 -0.05 9.23
N GLN A 197 -4.91 -0.43 9.93
CA GLN A 197 -4.48 0.23 11.16
C GLN A 197 -4.06 1.68 10.89
N LEU A 198 -3.23 1.93 9.89
CA LEU A 198 -2.81 3.29 9.52
C LEU A 198 -4.01 4.20 9.22
N ARG A 199 -5.09 3.65 8.65
CA ARG A 199 -6.34 4.40 8.44
C ARG A 199 -7.03 4.83 9.72
N SER A 200 -6.95 4.03 10.78
CA SER A 200 -7.48 4.41 12.08
C SER A 200 -6.60 5.40 12.85
N GLU A 201 -5.33 5.55 12.47
CA GLU A 201 -4.34 6.35 13.19
C GLU A 201 -4.07 7.71 12.54
N ILE A 202 -3.90 7.73 11.21
CA ILE A 202 -3.42 8.91 10.48
C ILE A 202 -4.42 10.07 10.52
N PRO A 203 -5.71 9.90 10.16
CA PRO A 203 -6.65 11.04 10.17
C PRO A 203 -6.80 11.67 11.57
N PRO A 204 -6.93 10.91 12.67
CA PRO A 204 -6.89 11.48 14.02
C PRO A 204 -5.59 12.21 14.37
N GLU A 205 -4.43 11.67 13.99
CA GLU A 205 -3.14 12.34 14.21
C GLU A 205 -3.07 13.69 13.48
N VAL A 206 -3.51 13.72 12.22
CA VAL A 206 -3.63 14.95 11.41
C VAL A 206 -4.57 15.94 12.11
N HIS A 207 -5.74 15.47 12.56
CA HIS A 207 -6.74 16.28 13.27
C HIS A 207 -6.15 16.95 14.52
N ASP A 208 -5.52 16.17 15.40
CA ASP A 208 -4.96 16.66 16.66
C ASP A 208 -3.80 17.65 16.43
N CYS A 209 -2.97 17.39 15.43
CA CYS A 209 -1.91 18.30 15.01
C CYS A 209 -2.48 19.65 14.54
N ILE A 210 -3.51 19.62 13.68
CA ILE A 210 -4.19 20.83 13.19
C ILE A 210 -4.85 21.58 14.34
N ALA A 211 -5.57 20.89 15.23
CA ALA A 211 -6.21 21.50 16.39
C ALA A 211 -5.17 22.23 17.26
N THR A 212 -4.01 21.62 17.47
CA THR A 212 -2.89 22.25 18.19
C THR A 212 -2.37 23.49 17.47
N ALA A 213 -2.19 23.43 16.14
CA ALA A 213 -1.77 24.58 15.34
C ALA A 213 -2.77 25.75 15.40
N LEU A 214 -4.07 25.45 15.30
CA LEU A 214 -5.15 26.43 15.39
C LEU A 214 -5.24 27.07 16.79
N ASN A 215 -5.08 26.28 17.85
CA ASN A 215 -5.07 26.79 19.22
C ASN A 215 -3.89 27.75 19.45
N ASN A 216 -2.70 27.38 18.97
CA ASN A 216 -1.52 28.25 19.02
C ASN A 216 -1.75 29.55 18.26
N PHE A 217 -2.33 29.49 17.05
CA PHE A 217 -2.69 30.67 16.28
C PHE A 217 -3.71 31.55 17.02
N SER A 218 -4.78 30.96 17.57
CA SER A 218 -5.81 31.67 18.34
C SER A 218 -5.22 32.44 19.52
N SER A 219 -4.34 31.79 20.29
CA SER A 219 -3.69 32.40 21.45
C SER A 219 -2.84 33.61 21.04
N GLN A 220 -2.00 33.46 20.01
CA GLN A 220 -1.15 34.55 19.52
C GLN A 220 -1.97 35.70 18.91
N ALA A 221 -3.02 35.38 18.15
CA ALA A 221 -3.93 36.37 17.58
C ALA A 221 -4.69 37.14 18.67
N GLY A 222 -5.12 36.46 19.73
CA GLY A 222 -5.77 37.07 20.88
C GLY A 222 -4.89 38.12 21.56
N LEU A 223 -3.59 37.83 21.73
CA LEU A 223 -2.64 38.79 22.29
C LEU A 223 -2.48 40.04 21.40
N ILE A 224 -2.47 39.86 20.07
CA ILE A 224 -2.42 40.99 19.13
C ILE A 224 -3.67 41.85 19.23
N VAL A 225 -4.86 41.23 19.29
CA VAL A 225 -6.11 41.99 19.43
C VAL A 225 -6.18 42.76 20.76
N GLN A 226 -5.69 42.17 21.85
CA GLN A 226 -5.62 42.86 23.13
C GLN A 226 -4.64 44.04 23.08
N ALA A 227 -3.47 43.86 22.44
CA ALA A 227 -2.50 44.92 22.26
C ALA A 227 -3.06 46.06 21.39
N SER A 228 -3.74 45.74 20.29
CA SER A 228 -4.36 46.76 19.42
C SER A 228 -5.52 47.50 20.09
N ALA A 229 -6.28 46.82 20.97
CA ALA A 229 -7.36 47.45 21.74
C ALA A 229 -6.84 48.41 22.84
N SER A 230 -5.55 48.35 23.18
CA SER A 230 -4.94 49.16 24.25
C SER A 230 -4.28 50.45 23.74
N CYS A 231 -4.45 50.81 22.47
CA CYS A 231 -3.66 51.82 21.74
C CYS A 231 -4.19 53.28 21.75
#